data_AF-A0A430KWW4-F1
#
_entry.id   AF-A0A430KWW4-F1
#
_cell.length_a   1.000
_cell.length_b   1.000
_cell.length_c   1.000
_cell.angle_alpha   90.00
_cell.angle_beta   90.00
_cell.angle_gamma   90.00
#
_symmetry.space_group_name_H-M   'P 1'
#
loop_
_entity.id
_entity.type
_entity.pdbx_description
1 polymer ?
#
loop_
_entity_poly.entity_id
_entity_poly.type
_entity_poly.pdbx_seq_one_letter_code
_entity_poly.pdbx_strand_id
1 'polypeptide(L)'
;VNEQGELSIELVDPKVLRICADPRNLPFSNDKGEGFENKIGELFAEKLQKKLDYMYFPQATGFVRVTLGSHRCDVIMGFPQGDDLAQGTNPYYRTAYAIVAKPGSGLDEVTTLEDERLKGKHIGIVAGTPPATNMAINGLMGNAKPYPLMIDTRYDSSAEAMMNDLDKGEIDAGILWGPMAGYYAKKANPPLHVTPLVKETTGPKLVYRIGMGEPARDQQDPARLRRSAARRERPSDRAGERNQVAMIRFAAILAVLVVAASPVRAQDQPAEPEGYRTEDYRAPVPATLAGARVLTTDDAAAIWRDKSGAFVDVLPRAPKPTLPAGTVWRERPHLNIPGSIWLPDTGYGKLAASTEGYLQRGLARASGDDKAKLLVIYCQENCWMSWNAAKRVLSYGYRNVAWYPEGTDGWGRAKLPLAESEPEPREGEH
;
A
#
# COMPACT_ATOMS: atom_id res chain seq x y z
N VAL A 1 22.39 20.71 -14.41
CA VAL A 1 22.85 21.35 -13.17
C VAL A 1 21.71 22.24 -12.70
N ASN A 2 21.03 21.89 -11.60
CA ASN A 2 20.12 22.84 -10.95
C ASN A 2 20.94 23.89 -10.19
N GLU A 3 20.30 24.99 -9.77
CA GLU A 3 20.90 26.17 -9.13
C GLU A 3 21.72 25.92 -7.85
N GLN A 4 21.96 24.66 -7.46
CA GLN A 4 22.70 24.27 -6.26
C GLN A 4 23.90 23.35 -6.54
N GLY A 5 24.23 23.06 -7.80
CA GLY A 5 25.50 22.38 -8.12
C GLY A 5 25.65 20.92 -7.62
N GLU A 6 24.65 20.33 -6.97
CA GLU A 6 24.68 18.91 -6.59
C GLU A 6 24.35 18.01 -7.79
N LEU A 7 25.30 17.17 -8.17
CA LEU A 7 25.10 16.02 -9.04
C LEU A 7 24.47 14.89 -8.23
N SER A 8 23.15 14.95 -8.02
CA SER A 8 22.39 13.73 -7.75
C SER A 8 22.39 12.92 -9.05
N ILE A 9 23.30 11.94 -9.17
CA ILE A 9 23.20 10.93 -10.23
C ILE A 9 22.06 9.99 -9.82
N GLU A 10 20.82 10.46 -9.99
CA GLU A 10 19.75 9.55 -10.35
C GLU A 10 20.03 9.21 -11.82
N LEU A 11 20.46 7.98 -12.10
CA LEU A 11 20.65 7.45 -13.46
C LEU A 11 19.31 7.27 -14.21
N VAL A 12 18.32 8.12 -13.90
CA VAL A 12 16.99 8.15 -14.50
C VAL A 12 17.04 9.16 -15.63
N ASP A 13 16.93 8.70 -16.87
CA ASP A 13 16.86 9.59 -18.03
C ASP A 13 15.57 10.45 -17.92
N PRO A 14 15.68 11.77 -17.67
CA PRO A 14 14.50 12.61 -17.48
C PRO A 14 13.65 12.72 -18.74
N LYS A 15 14.17 12.31 -19.91
CA LYS A 15 13.49 12.35 -21.21
C LYS A 15 12.68 11.11 -21.52
N VAL A 16 12.73 10.07 -20.67
CA VAL A 16 11.99 8.82 -20.84
C VAL A 16 10.95 8.68 -19.72
N LEU A 17 9.74 8.27 -20.08
CA LEU A 17 8.72 7.78 -19.17
C LEU A 17 8.82 6.25 -19.17
N ARG A 18 9.33 5.67 -18.07
CA ARG A 18 9.50 4.21 -17.94
C ARG A 18 8.34 3.62 -17.17
N ILE A 19 7.53 2.80 -17.81
CA ILE A 19 6.32 2.22 -17.22
C ILE A 19 6.58 0.76 -16.81
N CYS A 20 6.22 0.40 -15.59
CA CYS A 20 6.16 -0.99 -15.14
C CYS A 20 4.86 -1.61 -15.66
N ALA A 21 4.95 -2.66 -16.47
CA ALA A 21 3.78 -3.28 -17.09
C ALA A 21 3.92 -4.81 -17.15
N ASP A 22 2.80 -5.48 -17.40
CA ASP A 22 2.79 -6.91 -17.65
C ASP A 22 2.79 -7.16 -19.17
N PRO A 23 3.64 -8.06 -19.70
CA PRO A 23 3.72 -8.30 -21.13
C PRO A 23 2.52 -9.05 -21.71
N ARG A 24 1.66 -9.67 -20.88
CA ARG A 24 0.57 -10.54 -21.30
C ARG A 24 -0.66 -10.47 -20.37
N ASN A 25 -1.08 -9.27 -19.97
CA ASN A 25 -2.22 -9.08 -19.07
C ASN A 25 -3.30 -8.17 -19.69
N LEU A 26 -3.87 -8.60 -20.82
CA LEU A 26 -5.02 -7.91 -21.38
C LEU A 26 -6.22 -8.02 -20.42
N PRO A 27 -7.02 -6.96 -20.26
CA PRO A 27 -7.05 -5.74 -21.08
C PRO A 27 -6.08 -4.62 -20.67
N PHE A 28 -5.30 -4.79 -19.60
CA PHE A 28 -4.48 -3.72 -19.02
C PHE A 28 -3.29 -3.39 -19.91
N SER A 29 -2.40 -4.35 -20.12
CA SER A 29 -1.18 -4.15 -20.88
C SER A 29 -0.70 -5.42 -21.57
N ASN A 30 0.04 -5.26 -22.67
CA ASN A 30 0.89 -6.30 -23.24
C ASN A 30 2.11 -5.70 -23.95
N ASP A 31 3.00 -6.56 -24.42
CA ASP A 31 4.22 -6.21 -25.19
C ASP A 31 3.95 -5.67 -26.60
N LYS A 32 2.70 -5.79 -27.08
CA LYS A 32 2.22 -5.23 -28.36
C LYS A 32 1.58 -3.84 -28.22
N GLY A 33 1.39 -3.33 -27.00
CA GLY A 33 0.78 -2.03 -26.77
C GLY A 33 -0.75 -1.99 -27.02
N GLU A 34 -1.43 -3.13 -26.95
CA GLU A 34 -2.87 -3.27 -27.24
C GLU A 34 -3.77 -2.98 -26.03
N GLY A 35 -3.20 -2.97 -24.82
CA GLY A 35 -3.95 -2.76 -23.59
C GLY A 35 -4.33 -1.29 -23.35
N PHE A 36 -5.39 -1.07 -22.57
CA PHE A 36 -5.84 0.30 -22.30
C PHE A 36 -4.83 1.08 -21.45
N GLU A 37 -4.08 0.43 -20.56
CA GLU A 37 -3.01 1.08 -19.80
C GLU A 37 -1.81 1.41 -20.68
N ASN A 38 -1.56 0.63 -21.75
CA ASN A 38 -0.57 1.02 -22.76
C ASN A 38 -0.97 2.34 -23.43
N LYS A 39 -2.25 2.50 -23.78
CA LYS A 39 -2.79 3.73 -24.40
C LYS A 39 -2.78 4.92 -23.46
N ILE A 40 -3.02 4.71 -22.17
CA ILE A 40 -2.83 5.76 -21.16
C ILE A 40 -1.34 6.13 -21.07
N GLY A 41 -0.43 5.14 -21.08
CA GLY A 41 1.01 5.39 -21.09
C GLY A 41 1.48 6.23 -22.28
N GLU A 42 1.01 5.90 -23.50
CA GLU A 42 1.22 6.68 -24.72
C GLU A 42 0.75 8.13 -24.58
N LEU A 43 -0.47 8.34 -24.07
CA LEU A 43 -1.02 9.67 -23.84
C LEU A 43 -0.16 10.48 -22.85
N PHE A 44 0.28 9.87 -21.75
CA PHE A 44 1.13 10.57 -20.77
C PHE A 44 2.50 10.91 -21.33
N ALA A 45 3.13 10.00 -22.09
CA ALA A 45 4.40 10.26 -22.75
C ALA A 45 4.30 11.45 -23.72
N GLU A 46 3.24 11.51 -24.53
CA GLU A 46 2.97 12.62 -25.45
C GLU A 46 2.81 13.94 -24.69
N LYS A 47 1.95 13.97 -23.66
CA LYS A 47 1.69 15.18 -22.86
C LYS A 47 2.91 15.68 -22.09
N LEU A 48 3.77 14.77 -21.64
CA LEU A 48 5.01 15.10 -20.95
C LEU A 48 6.17 15.38 -21.91
N GLN A 49 5.97 15.22 -23.21
CA GLN A 49 7.01 15.32 -24.24
C GLN A 49 8.21 14.40 -23.94
N LYS A 50 7.92 13.19 -23.47
CA LYS A 50 8.91 12.16 -23.15
C LYS A 50 8.83 11.01 -24.14
N LYS A 51 9.95 10.31 -24.34
CA LYS A 51 9.94 8.98 -24.95
C LYS A 51 9.24 8.00 -24.00
N LEU A 52 8.63 6.97 -24.55
CA LEU A 52 7.97 5.91 -23.78
C LEU A 52 8.83 4.65 -23.78
N ASP A 53 9.00 4.04 -22.62
CA ASP A 53 9.68 2.75 -22.47
C ASP A 53 8.94 1.88 -21.43
N TYR A 54 9.03 0.56 -21.57
CA TYR A 54 8.35 -0.40 -20.70
C TYR A 54 9.32 -1.38 -20.06
N MET A 55 9.23 -1.49 -18.73
CA MET A 55 9.81 -2.60 -17.99
C MET A 55 8.73 -3.67 -17.81
N TYR A 56 8.80 -4.71 -18.64
CA TYR A 56 7.85 -5.81 -18.57
C TYR A 56 8.23 -6.86 -17.51
N PHE A 57 7.26 -7.21 -16.68
CA PHE A 57 7.34 -8.33 -15.73
C PHE A 57 5.93 -8.85 -15.45
N PRO A 58 5.70 -10.18 -15.37
CA PRO A 58 4.37 -10.69 -15.06
C PRO A 58 3.89 -10.13 -13.71
N GLN A 59 2.63 -9.72 -13.63
CA GLN A 59 2.00 -9.14 -12.44
C GLN A 59 1.67 -10.23 -11.40
N ALA A 60 2.72 -10.96 -11.04
CA ALA A 60 2.74 -12.07 -10.10
C ALA A 60 3.52 -11.68 -8.85
N THR A 61 3.87 -12.68 -8.03
CA THR A 61 4.65 -12.49 -6.82
C THR A 61 5.94 -11.70 -7.08
N GLY A 62 6.06 -10.54 -6.44
CA GLY A 62 7.23 -9.68 -6.51
C GLY A 62 7.25 -8.67 -7.65
N PHE A 63 6.16 -8.48 -8.42
CA PHE A 63 6.07 -7.48 -9.49
C PHE A 63 6.58 -6.10 -9.06
N VAL A 64 5.99 -5.49 -8.03
CA VAL A 64 6.38 -4.15 -7.56
C VAL A 64 7.84 -4.14 -7.11
N ARG A 65 8.29 -5.17 -6.38
CA ARG A 65 9.67 -5.26 -5.88
C ARG A 65 10.71 -5.33 -7.01
N VAL A 66 10.45 -6.13 -8.05
CA VAL A 66 11.38 -6.40 -9.16
C VAL A 66 11.35 -5.28 -10.21
N THR A 67 10.25 -4.55 -10.32
CA THR A 67 10.08 -3.45 -11.29
C THR A 67 10.32 -2.10 -10.61
N LEU A 68 9.27 -1.50 -10.06
CA LEU A 68 9.23 -0.17 -9.45
C LEU A 68 10.24 -0.03 -8.31
N GLY A 69 10.22 -0.97 -7.35
CA GLY A 69 11.09 -0.98 -6.17
C GLY A 69 12.55 -1.32 -6.46
N SER A 70 12.88 -1.71 -7.70
CA SER A 70 14.27 -1.88 -8.18
C SER A 70 14.67 -0.77 -9.16
N HIS A 71 13.89 0.32 -9.25
CA HIS A 71 14.12 1.48 -10.13
C HIS A 71 14.27 1.14 -11.62
N ARG A 72 13.73 -0.01 -12.05
CA ARG A 72 13.73 -0.42 -13.48
C ARG A 72 12.68 0.33 -14.31
N CYS A 73 11.73 0.96 -13.63
CA CYS A 73 10.69 1.83 -14.18
C CYS A 73 10.25 2.81 -13.09
N ASP A 74 9.49 3.83 -13.49
CA ASP A 74 9.14 4.99 -12.67
C ASP A 74 7.65 5.06 -12.30
N VAL A 75 6.80 4.27 -12.94
CA VAL A 75 5.34 4.32 -12.71
C VAL A 75 4.66 3.01 -13.07
N ILE A 76 3.68 2.61 -12.24
CA ILE A 76 2.67 1.59 -12.55
C ILE A 76 1.39 2.34 -12.92
N MET A 77 0.80 2.04 -14.08
CA MET A 77 -0.34 2.81 -14.58
C MET A 77 -1.61 2.60 -13.74
N GLY A 78 -2.02 1.35 -13.54
CA GLY A 78 -3.16 1.00 -12.71
C GLY A 78 -2.75 0.48 -11.34
N PHE A 79 -2.95 1.30 -10.31
CA PHE A 79 -2.65 0.97 -8.94
C PHE A 79 -3.82 1.34 -7.99
N PRO A 80 -4.32 0.41 -7.16
CA PRO A 80 -5.39 0.70 -6.22
C PRO A 80 -4.98 1.76 -5.19
N GLN A 81 -5.87 2.72 -4.94
CA GLN A 81 -5.68 3.69 -3.87
C GLN A 81 -5.69 2.97 -2.50
N GLY A 82 -4.68 3.26 -1.68
CA GLY A 82 -4.52 2.69 -0.33
C GLY A 82 -3.74 1.37 -0.29
N ASP A 83 -3.14 0.95 -1.41
CA ASP A 83 -2.15 -0.12 -1.43
C ASP A 83 -0.77 0.45 -1.11
N ASP A 84 -0.09 -0.11 -0.11
CA ASP A 84 1.14 0.46 0.47
C ASP A 84 2.41 0.07 -0.30
N LEU A 85 2.31 -0.76 -1.35
CA LEU A 85 3.49 -1.16 -2.11
C LEU A 85 4.02 -0.05 -3.03
N ALA A 86 3.21 0.97 -3.32
CA ALA A 86 3.59 2.14 -4.11
C ALA A 86 2.83 3.40 -3.68
N GLN A 87 3.41 4.57 -3.93
CA GLN A 87 2.72 5.84 -3.65
C GLN A 87 1.66 6.10 -4.74
N GLY A 88 0.38 6.10 -4.34
CA GLY A 88 -0.73 6.37 -5.23
C GLY A 88 -0.86 7.85 -5.65
N THR A 89 -1.10 8.11 -6.92
CA THR A 89 -1.52 9.42 -7.43
C THR A 89 -3.02 9.66 -7.24
N ASN A 90 -3.50 10.84 -7.65
CA ASN A 90 -4.95 11.07 -7.72
C ASN A 90 -5.60 10.05 -8.66
N PRO A 91 -6.67 9.36 -8.22
CA PRO A 91 -7.29 8.34 -9.04
C PRO A 91 -7.94 8.95 -10.27
N TYR A 92 -7.75 8.30 -11.43
CA TYR A 92 -8.29 8.73 -12.71
C TYR A 92 -9.48 7.87 -13.17
N TYR A 93 -9.76 6.75 -12.51
CA TYR A 93 -11.02 6.02 -12.65
C TYR A 93 -11.41 5.27 -11.37
N ARG A 94 -12.65 4.78 -11.36
CA ARG A 94 -13.20 3.94 -10.30
C ARG A 94 -13.78 2.68 -10.94
N THR A 95 -13.57 1.54 -10.29
CA THR A 95 -14.11 0.26 -10.74
C THR A 95 -14.46 -0.64 -9.56
N ALA A 96 -15.13 -1.75 -9.81
CA ALA A 96 -15.54 -2.72 -8.82
C ALA A 96 -15.25 -4.14 -9.29
N TYR A 97 -15.24 -5.10 -8.37
CA TYR A 97 -15.44 -6.49 -8.73
C TYR A 97 -16.84 -6.68 -9.33
N ALA A 98 -16.98 -7.67 -10.20
CA ALA A 98 -18.23 -7.98 -10.87
C ALA A 98 -18.48 -9.48 -10.89
N ILE A 99 -19.75 -9.86 -10.81
CA ILE A 99 -20.20 -11.20 -11.15
C ILE A 99 -20.48 -11.26 -12.65
N VAL A 100 -20.06 -12.36 -13.28
CA VAL A 100 -20.23 -12.67 -14.69
C VAL A 100 -21.05 -13.94 -14.79
N ALA A 101 -22.12 -13.90 -15.60
CA ALA A 101 -23.02 -15.03 -15.79
C ALA A 101 -23.56 -15.07 -17.22
N LYS A 102 -24.09 -16.23 -17.62
CA LYS A 102 -24.80 -16.36 -18.91
C LYS A 102 -26.11 -15.56 -18.85
N PRO A 103 -26.49 -14.82 -19.90
CA PRO A 103 -27.80 -14.18 -19.97
C PRO A 103 -28.92 -15.19 -19.81
N GLY A 104 -29.95 -14.86 -19.03
CA GLY A 104 -31.09 -15.77 -18.78
C GLY A 104 -30.77 -16.96 -17.86
N SER A 105 -29.58 -17.00 -17.24
CA SER A 105 -29.24 -18.00 -16.21
C SER A 105 -29.99 -17.79 -14.89
N GLY A 106 -30.62 -16.62 -14.71
CA GLY A 106 -31.20 -16.19 -13.45
C GLY A 106 -30.16 -15.62 -12.47
N LEU A 107 -28.87 -15.69 -12.81
CA LEU A 107 -27.76 -15.11 -12.05
C LEU A 107 -27.32 -13.75 -12.61
N ASP A 108 -27.77 -13.39 -13.81
CA ASP A 108 -27.52 -12.11 -14.47
C ASP A 108 -28.16 -10.91 -13.75
N GLU A 109 -29.20 -11.15 -12.96
CA GLU A 109 -29.85 -10.14 -12.12
C GLU A 109 -29.29 -10.05 -10.68
N VAL A 110 -28.31 -10.87 -10.33
CA VAL A 110 -27.69 -10.85 -9.00
C VAL A 110 -26.86 -9.58 -8.84
N THR A 111 -27.15 -8.80 -7.80
CA THR A 111 -26.45 -7.51 -7.54
C THR A 111 -25.65 -7.48 -6.24
N THR A 112 -25.68 -8.57 -5.47
CA THR A 112 -24.93 -8.76 -4.23
C THR A 112 -24.57 -10.24 -4.04
N LEU A 113 -23.47 -10.56 -3.37
CA LEU A 113 -23.10 -11.92 -2.97
C LEU A 113 -23.95 -12.49 -1.82
N GLU A 114 -24.83 -11.67 -1.24
CA GLU A 114 -25.82 -12.08 -0.24
C GLU A 114 -27.09 -12.69 -0.87
N ASP A 115 -27.20 -12.69 -2.20
CA ASP A 115 -28.40 -13.15 -2.91
C ASP A 115 -28.58 -14.68 -2.80
N GLU A 116 -29.75 -15.11 -2.33
CA GLU A 116 -30.08 -16.53 -2.12
C GLU A 116 -30.01 -17.37 -3.40
N ARG A 117 -30.13 -16.75 -4.59
CA ARG A 117 -29.98 -17.45 -5.88
C ARG A 117 -28.59 -18.04 -6.09
N LEU A 118 -27.58 -17.55 -5.35
CA LEU A 118 -26.21 -18.05 -5.38
C LEU A 118 -26.02 -19.34 -4.57
N LYS A 119 -26.95 -19.69 -3.67
CA LYS A 119 -26.81 -20.89 -2.83
C LYS A 119 -26.81 -22.15 -3.69
N GLY A 120 -25.83 -23.02 -3.43
CA GLY A 120 -25.65 -24.27 -4.16
C GLY A 120 -25.04 -24.14 -5.56
N LYS A 121 -24.83 -22.91 -6.07
CA LYS A 121 -24.17 -22.67 -7.36
C LYS A 121 -22.67 -22.97 -7.29
N HIS A 122 -22.11 -23.43 -8.41
CA HIS A 122 -20.68 -23.62 -8.57
C HIS A 122 -20.05 -22.32 -9.08
N ILE A 123 -19.48 -21.53 -8.17
CA ILE A 123 -19.02 -20.17 -8.46
C ILE A 123 -17.50 -20.12 -8.59
N GLY A 124 -17.00 -19.59 -9.70
CA GLY A 124 -15.59 -19.32 -9.90
C GLY A 124 -15.13 -18.05 -9.17
N ILE A 125 -14.00 -18.12 -8.46
CA ILE A 125 -13.43 -16.97 -7.75
C ILE A 125 -11.91 -17.01 -7.75
N VAL A 126 -11.25 -15.86 -7.92
CA VAL A 126 -9.80 -15.74 -7.76
C VAL A 126 -9.44 -15.75 -6.26
N ALA A 127 -8.70 -16.75 -5.82
CA ALA A 127 -8.36 -16.99 -4.43
C ALA A 127 -7.54 -15.85 -3.84
N GLY A 128 -7.87 -15.41 -2.63
CA GLY A 128 -7.20 -14.30 -1.94
C GLY A 128 -7.67 -12.90 -2.36
N THR A 129 -8.65 -12.79 -3.26
CA THR A 129 -9.29 -11.50 -3.57
C THR A 129 -10.41 -11.16 -2.58
N PRO A 130 -10.75 -9.87 -2.39
CA PRO A 130 -11.81 -9.43 -1.47
C PRO A 130 -13.17 -10.14 -1.63
N PRO A 131 -13.66 -10.45 -2.85
CA PRO A 131 -14.92 -11.19 -2.99
C PRO A 131 -14.87 -12.61 -2.40
N ALA A 132 -13.71 -13.26 -2.30
CA ALA A 132 -13.60 -14.57 -1.65
C ALA A 132 -14.00 -14.51 -0.17
N THR A 133 -13.65 -13.42 0.53
CA THR A 133 -14.10 -13.17 1.90
C THR A 133 -15.61 -12.98 1.98
N ASN A 134 -16.18 -12.20 1.05
CA ASN A 134 -17.63 -12.00 0.98
C ASN A 134 -18.37 -13.32 0.69
N MET A 135 -17.86 -14.15 -0.22
CA MET A 135 -18.39 -15.49 -0.48
C MET A 135 -18.33 -16.39 0.77
N ALA A 136 -17.24 -16.33 1.53
CA ALA A 136 -17.08 -17.12 2.76
C ALA A 136 -18.12 -16.74 3.81
N ILE A 137 -18.32 -15.44 4.05
CA ILE A 137 -19.34 -14.92 4.97
C ILE A 137 -20.75 -15.41 4.56
N ASN A 138 -21.02 -15.46 3.26
CA ASN A 138 -22.30 -15.88 2.71
C ASN A 138 -22.41 -17.41 2.47
N GLY A 139 -21.46 -18.21 2.94
CA GLY A 139 -21.51 -19.68 2.81
C GLY A 139 -21.42 -20.20 1.38
N LEU A 140 -20.87 -19.41 0.45
CA LEU A 140 -20.74 -19.76 -0.97
C LEU A 140 -19.45 -20.53 -1.29
N MET A 141 -18.54 -20.67 -0.34
CA MET A 141 -17.22 -21.28 -0.56
C MET A 141 -17.25 -22.82 -0.66
N GLY A 142 -18.28 -23.48 -0.12
CA GLY A 142 -18.35 -24.94 -0.07
C GLY A 142 -18.35 -25.62 -1.45
N ASN A 143 -18.85 -24.92 -2.47
CA ASN A 143 -18.88 -25.38 -3.86
C ASN A 143 -18.18 -24.39 -4.80
N ALA A 144 -17.23 -23.59 -4.31
CA ALA A 144 -16.54 -22.62 -5.16
C ALA A 144 -15.37 -23.26 -5.93
N LYS A 145 -15.12 -22.80 -7.16
CA LYS A 145 -13.92 -23.14 -7.94
C LYS A 145 -12.86 -22.04 -7.77
N PRO A 146 -11.74 -22.31 -7.07
CA PRO A 146 -10.70 -21.30 -6.88
C PRO A 146 -9.78 -21.21 -8.11
N TYR A 147 -9.40 -19.98 -8.47
CA TYR A 147 -8.34 -19.69 -9.45
C TYR A 147 -7.20 -18.95 -8.75
N PRO A 148 -5.93 -19.19 -9.10
CA PRO A 148 -4.79 -18.57 -8.42
C PRO A 148 -4.73 -17.05 -8.71
N LEU A 149 -4.49 -16.23 -7.68
CA LEU A 149 -4.24 -14.79 -7.86
C LEU A 149 -2.82 -14.51 -8.38
N MET A 150 -1.85 -15.23 -7.83
CA MET A 150 -0.43 -15.06 -8.17
C MET A 150 -0.05 -16.08 -9.23
N ILE A 151 -0.17 -15.70 -10.51
CA ILE A 151 0.13 -16.56 -11.65
C ILE A 151 1.03 -15.84 -12.64
N ASP A 152 1.88 -16.60 -13.34
CA ASP A 152 2.71 -16.07 -14.41
C ASP A 152 1.88 -15.93 -15.69
N THR A 153 1.41 -14.71 -15.94
CA THR A 153 0.59 -14.29 -17.10
C THR A 153 1.23 -14.59 -18.45
N ARG A 154 2.52 -14.88 -18.49
CA ARG A 154 3.20 -15.31 -19.72
C ARG A 154 2.72 -16.69 -20.18
N TYR A 155 2.27 -17.54 -19.25
CA TYR A 155 1.88 -18.91 -19.51
C TYR A 155 0.38 -19.16 -19.26
N ASP A 156 -0.20 -18.51 -18.26
CA ASP A 156 -1.56 -18.80 -17.81
C ASP A 156 -2.35 -17.54 -17.44
N SER A 157 -3.68 -17.60 -17.49
CA SER A 157 -4.56 -16.50 -17.08
C SER A 157 -5.77 -17.01 -16.31
N SER A 158 -5.89 -16.59 -15.05
CA SER A 158 -7.02 -16.95 -14.18
C SER A 158 -8.35 -16.40 -14.69
N ALA A 159 -8.33 -15.22 -15.31
CA ALA A 159 -9.53 -14.63 -15.91
C ALA A 159 -9.97 -15.43 -17.14
N GLU A 160 -9.04 -15.80 -18.04
CA GLU A 160 -9.38 -16.61 -19.22
C GLU A 160 -9.84 -18.01 -18.84
N ALA A 161 -9.14 -18.66 -17.91
CA ALA A 161 -9.53 -19.97 -17.41
C ALA A 161 -10.97 -19.94 -16.83
N MET A 162 -11.27 -18.95 -15.99
CA MET A 162 -12.61 -18.81 -15.41
C MET A 162 -13.68 -18.58 -16.49
N MET A 163 -13.38 -17.76 -17.49
CA MET A 163 -14.33 -17.46 -18.56
C MET A 163 -14.57 -18.67 -19.48
N ASN A 164 -13.53 -19.46 -19.76
CA ASN A 164 -13.64 -20.71 -20.50
C ASN A 164 -14.49 -21.74 -19.74
N ASP A 165 -14.33 -21.81 -18.43
CA ASP A 165 -15.09 -22.74 -17.59
C ASP A 165 -16.55 -22.31 -17.48
N LEU A 166 -16.84 -21.01 -17.46
CA LEU A 166 -18.20 -20.48 -17.54
C LEU A 166 -18.84 -20.81 -18.90
N ASP A 167 -18.08 -20.66 -19.99
CA ASP A 167 -18.55 -20.99 -21.35
C ASP A 167 -18.92 -22.47 -21.47
N LYS A 168 -18.04 -23.37 -21.01
CA LYS A 168 -18.28 -24.82 -20.94
C LYS A 168 -19.39 -25.22 -19.96
N GLY A 169 -19.83 -24.33 -19.08
CA GLY A 169 -20.79 -24.63 -18.02
C GLY A 169 -20.20 -25.48 -16.90
N GLU A 170 -18.88 -25.46 -16.73
CA GLU A 170 -18.22 -26.06 -15.57
C GLU A 170 -18.52 -25.26 -14.30
N ILE A 171 -18.64 -23.93 -14.41
CA ILE A 171 -19.12 -23.02 -13.35
C ILE A 171 -20.42 -22.33 -13.79
N ASP A 172 -21.28 -21.99 -12.84
CA ASP A 172 -22.55 -21.29 -13.06
C ASP A 172 -22.36 -19.77 -13.21
N ALA A 173 -21.39 -19.21 -12.47
CA ALA A 173 -21.02 -17.81 -12.50
C ALA A 173 -19.55 -17.63 -12.11
N GLY A 174 -18.93 -16.54 -12.56
CA GLY A 174 -17.55 -16.18 -12.20
C GLY A 174 -17.50 -14.80 -11.55
N ILE A 175 -16.66 -14.61 -10.54
CA ILE A 175 -16.43 -13.30 -9.93
C ILE A 175 -15.01 -12.83 -10.28
N LEU A 176 -14.94 -11.72 -11.01
CA LEU A 176 -13.71 -11.17 -11.56
C LEU A 176 -13.55 -9.68 -11.25
N TRP A 177 -12.32 -9.21 -11.41
CA TRP A 177 -12.04 -7.79 -11.40
C TRP A 177 -12.72 -7.09 -12.58
N GLY A 178 -13.43 -5.98 -12.33
CA GLY A 178 -14.36 -5.37 -13.29
C GLY A 178 -13.82 -5.15 -14.70
N PRO A 179 -12.61 -4.59 -14.90
CA PRO A 179 -12.04 -4.42 -16.23
C PRO A 179 -11.82 -5.77 -16.96
N MET A 180 -11.37 -6.81 -16.26
CA MET A 180 -11.23 -8.16 -16.83
C MET A 180 -12.59 -8.77 -17.16
N ALA A 181 -13.55 -8.67 -16.22
CA ALA A 181 -14.91 -9.15 -16.40
C ALA A 181 -15.55 -8.56 -17.67
N GLY A 182 -15.51 -7.23 -17.80
CA GLY A 182 -16.08 -6.53 -18.97
C GLY A 182 -15.36 -6.83 -20.28
N TYR A 183 -14.04 -7.03 -20.26
CA TYR A 183 -13.26 -7.35 -21.45
C TYR A 183 -13.57 -8.75 -21.98
N TYR A 184 -13.45 -9.77 -21.13
CA TYR A 184 -13.65 -11.15 -21.55
C TYR A 184 -15.13 -11.46 -21.81
N ALA A 185 -16.06 -10.86 -21.08
CA ALA A 185 -17.50 -11.09 -21.31
C ALA A 185 -17.95 -10.61 -22.69
N LYS A 186 -17.35 -9.54 -23.22
CA LYS A 186 -17.60 -9.05 -24.59
C LYS A 186 -16.99 -9.94 -25.67
N LYS A 187 -15.93 -10.68 -25.34
CA LYS A 187 -15.24 -11.61 -26.25
C LYS A 187 -15.89 -12.99 -26.29
N ALA A 188 -16.62 -13.36 -25.23
CA ALA A 188 -17.40 -14.58 -25.19
C ALA A 188 -18.48 -14.59 -26.28
N ASN A 189 -18.84 -15.78 -26.74
CA ASN A 189 -19.89 -15.98 -27.74
C ASN A 189 -20.85 -17.08 -27.31
N PRO A 190 -22.09 -16.76 -26.89
CA PRO A 190 -22.66 -15.41 -26.83
C PRO A 190 -22.01 -14.53 -25.74
N PRO A 191 -22.11 -13.19 -25.85
CA PRO A 191 -21.61 -12.29 -24.81
C PRO A 191 -22.23 -12.59 -23.44
N LEU A 192 -21.41 -12.53 -22.40
CA LEU A 192 -21.83 -12.78 -21.04
C LEU A 192 -22.35 -11.51 -20.37
N HIS A 193 -23.25 -11.66 -19.40
CA HIS A 193 -23.74 -10.55 -18.58
C HIS A 193 -22.75 -10.25 -17.45
N VAL A 194 -22.49 -8.96 -17.21
CA VAL A 194 -21.57 -8.49 -16.16
C VAL A 194 -22.33 -7.56 -15.22
N THR A 195 -22.41 -7.94 -13.95
CA THR A 195 -23.07 -7.14 -12.91
C THR A 195 -22.04 -6.66 -11.87
N PRO A 196 -21.77 -5.35 -11.77
CA PRO A 196 -20.88 -4.81 -10.74
C PRO A 196 -21.43 -5.07 -9.33
N LEU A 197 -20.58 -5.60 -8.45
CA LEU A 197 -20.91 -5.89 -7.05
C LEU A 197 -20.68 -4.66 -6.18
N VAL A 198 -21.63 -3.72 -6.24
CA VAL A 198 -21.54 -2.42 -5.54
C VAL A 198 -22.47 -2.31 -4.34
N LYS A 199 -23.27 -3.35 -4.07
CA LYS A 199 -24.31 -3.37 -3.04
C LYS A 199 -23.96 -4.20 -1.79
N GLU A 200 -22.74 -4.73 -1.71
CA GLU A 200 -22.29 -5.50 -0.54
C GLU A 200 -22.44 -4.67 0.75
N THR A 201 -23.16 -5.25 1.70
CA THR A 201 -23.39 -4.63 3.02
C THR A 201 -22.50 -5.25 4.10
N THR A 202 -22.03 -6.47 3.85
CA THR A 202 -21.11 -7.21 4.71
C THR A 202 -19.73 -7.32 4.07
N GLY A 203 -18.74 -7.76 4.85
CA GLY A 203 -17.37 -8.02 4.36
C GLY A 203 -16.61 -6.80 3.83
N PRO A 204 -15.48 -7.04 3.11
CA PRO A 204 -14.67 -5.97 2.54
C PRO A 204 -15.37 -5.30 1.34
N LYS A 205 -15.14 -3.99 1.20
CA LYS A 205 -15.66 -3.21 0.05
C LYS A 205 -15.07 -3.75 -1.25
N LEU A 206 -15.93 -3.85 -2.27
CA LEU A 206 -15.56 -4.36 -3.59
C LEU A 206 -15.33 -3.27 -4.64
N VAL A 207 -15.32 -1.99 -4.23
CA VAL A 207 -15.19 -0.85 -5.13
C VAL A 207 -13.92 -0.07 -4.81
N TYR A 208 -13.06 0.12 -5.81
CA TYR A 208 -11.76 0.75 -5.65
C TYR A 208 -11.60 1.94 -6.61
N ARG A 209 -10.82 2.92 -6.15
CA ARG A 209 -10.35 4.02 -6.98
C ARG A 209 -8.95 3.69 -7.45
N ILE A 210 -8.69 3.89 -8.74
CA ILE A 210 -7.44 3.49 -9.37
C ILE A 210 -6.71 4.75 -9.84
N GLY A 211 -5.50 4.92 -9.32
CA GLY A 211 -4.53 5.92 -9.74
C GLY A 211 -3.28 5.25 -10.28
N MET A 212 -2.20 6.01 -10.41
CA MET A 212 -0.88 5.48 -10.74
C MET A 212 -0.10 5.17 -9.47
N GLY A 213 0.76 4.16 -9.51
CA GLY A 213 1.72 3.84 -8.46
C GLY A 213 3.10 4.39 -8.83
N GLU A 214 3.59 5.37 -8.10
CA GLU A 214 4.96 5.86 -8.20
C GLU A 214 5.82 5.20 -7.11
N PRO A 215 7.16 5.14 -7.26
CA PRO A 215 8.02 4.82 -6.14
C PRO A 215 7.65 5.76 -5.01
N ALA A 216 7.68 5.27 -3.76
CA ALA A 216 7.56 6.16 -2.62
C ALA A 216 8.67 7.22 -2.76
N ARG A 217 8.30 8.41 -3.22
CA ARG A 217 9.24 9.52 -3.25
C ARG A 217 9.49 9.81 -1.79
N ASP A 218 10.76 9.92 -1.43
CA ASP A 218 11.17 10.61 -0.22
C ASP A 218 10.24 11.81 -0.03
N GLN A 219 9.39 11.79 0.99
CA GLN A 219 8.51 12.90 1.39
C GLN A 219 9.37 14.04 1.99
N GLN A 220 10.52 14.34 1.37
CA GLN A 220 11.58 15.18 1.88
C GLN A 220 11.38 16.68 1.59
N ASP A 221 10.21 17.13 1.11
CA ASP A 221 10.00 18.56 0.91
C ASP A 221 8.56 19.04 1.24
N PRO A 222 8.29 19.35 2.52
CA PRO A 222 7.08 20.08 2.94
C PRO A 222 6.91 21.43 2.22
N ALA A 223 7.99 22.05 1.73
CA ALA A 223 7.94 23.32 1.03
C ALA A 223 7.48 23.17 -0.44
N ARG A 224 7.69 22.01 -1.08
CA ARG A 224 7.12 21.70 -2.40
C ARG A 224 5.61 21.50 -2.36
N LEU A 225 5.07 20.89 -1.30
CA LEU A 225 3.62 20.74 -1.11
C LEU A 225 2.94 22.10 -0.91
N ARG A 226 3.59 23.01 -0.17
CA ARG A 226 3.15 24.41 -0.03
C ARG A 226 3.24 25.17 -1.36
N ARG A 227 4.26 24.91 -2.18
CA ARG A 227 4.41 25.55 -3.50
C ARG A 227 3.47 24.97 -4.57
N SER A 228 3.10 23.69 -4.51
CA SER A 228 2.13 23.10 -5.45
C SER A 228 0.67 23.47 -5.11
N ALA A 229 0.36 23.69 -3.83
CA ALA A 229 -0.90 24.30 -3.39
C ALA A 229 -0.97 25.80 -3.77
N ALA A 230 0.10 26.57 -3.54
CA ALA A 230 0.14 28.00 -3.86
C ALA A 230 0.22 28.33 -5.37
N ARG A 231 0.50 27.34 -6.24
CA ARG A 231 0.60 27.55 -7.70
C ARG A 231 -0.71 27.27 -8.45
N ARG A 232 -1.79 26.87 -7.76
CA ARG A 232 -3.13 26.72 -8.34
C ARG A 232 -4.03 27.94 -8.20
N GLU A 233 -3.59 28.99 -7.51
CA GLU A 233 -4.33 30.25 -7.36
C GLU A 233 -3.63 31.41 -8.09
N ARG A 234 -3.41 31.28 -9.39
CA ARG A 234 -3.17 32.47 -10.24
C ARG A 234 -4.21 32.47 -11.36
N PRO A 235 -5.18 33.40 -11.33
CA PRO A 235 -6.09 33.61 -12.45
C PRO A 235 -5.27 34.02 -13.68
N SER A 236 -5.51 33.34 -14.80
CA SER A 236 -5.00 33.76 -16.10
C SER A 236 -5.83 34.95 -16.59
N ASP A 237 -5.42 36.17 -16.24
CA ASP A 237 -5.86 37.38 -16.92
C ASP A 237 -5.22 37.45 -18.30
N ARG A 238 -6.04 37.29 -19.36
CA ARG A 238 -6.07 38.09 -20.60
C ARG A 238 -6.76 37.33 -21.72
N ALA A 239 -8.01 37.72 -22.00
CA ALA A 239 -8.54 37.81 -23.36
C ALA A 239 -9.83 38.66 -23.36
N GLY A 240 -9.78 39.81 -24.03
CA GLY A 240 -10.87 40.29 -24.88
C GLY A 240 -12.00 41.08 -24.23
N GLU A 241 -11.88 42.40 -24.32
CA GLU A 241 -12.91 43.43 -24.24
C GLU A 241 -14.25 43.07 -24.92
N ARG A 242 -15.39 43.40 -24.28
CA ARG A 242 -16.36 44.40 -24.78
C ARG A 242 -17.65 44.50 -23.92
N ASN A 243 -18.00 45.74 -23.62
CA ASN A 243 -19.32 46.33 -23.28
C ASN A 243 -20.00 45.88 -21.96
N GLN A 244 -19.97 46.71 -20.92
CA GLN A 244 -20.98 47.73 -20.58
C GLN A 244 -22.42 47.20 -20.60
N VAL A 245 -23.10 47.14 -19.44
CA VAL A 245 -24.08 48.14 -18.97
C VAL A 245 -24.47 47.82 -17.52
N ALA A 246 -24.70 48.90 -16.79
CA ALA A 246 -25.00 49.01 -15.39
C ALA A 246 -26.38 48.47 -14.95
N MET A 247 -26.50 48.39 -13.62
CA MET A 247 -27.68 48.72 -12.81
C MET A 247 -28.80 47.68 -12.59
N ILE A 248 -28.77 47.14 -11.37
CA ILE A 248 -29.77 47.30 -10.29
C ILE A 248 -31.21 46.78 -10.57
N ARG A 249 -31.61 45.86 -9.67
CA ARG A 249 -32.95 45.36 -9.27
C ARG A 249 -33.44 44.10 -9.96
N PHE A 250 -33.28 42.95 -9.29
CA PHE A 250 -34.44 42.19 -8.82
C PHE A 250 -34.04 41.39 -7.57
N ALA A 251 -34.65 41.78 -6.44
CA ALA A 251 -34.62 41.01 -5.22
C ALA A 251 -35.61 39.85 -5.35
N ALA A 252 -35.13 38.62 -5.25
CA ALA A 252 -35.85 37.47 -4.70
C ALA A 252 -34.92 36.25 -4.71
N ILE A 253 -34.98 35.44 -3.65
CA ILE A 253 -34.27 34.18 -3.42
C ILE A 253 -32.84 34.35 -2.87
N LEU A 254 -32.73 34.97 -1.70
CA LEU A 254 -31.67 34.65 -0.74
C LEU A 254 -32.31 33.85 0.41
N ALA A 255 -32.52 32.56 0.18
CA ALA A 255 -32.82 31.62 1.25
C ALA A 255 -32.21 30.27 0.89
N VAL A 256 -31.33 29.83 1.80
CA VAL A 256 -30.79 28.48 1.93
C VAL A 256 -29.67 28.11 0.94
N LEU A 257 -28.43 28.35 1.36
CA LEU A 257 -27.31 27.39 1.31
C LEU A 257 -26.08 28.04 1.99
N VAL A 258 -26.15 28.19 3.32
CA VAL A 258 -24.94 28.14 4.14
C VAL A 258 -24.52 26.67 4.15
N VAL A 259 -23.77 26.26 3.13
CA VAL A 259 -23.01 25.01 3.22
C VAL A 259 -21.84 25.30 4.14
N ALA A 260 -21.85 24.62 5.28
CA ALA A 260 -20.76 24.54 6.21
C ALA A 260 -19.44 24.37 5.45
N ALA A 261 -18.54 25.33 5.62
CA ALA A 261 -17.12 25.05 5.48
C ALA A 261 -16.79 24.04 6.59
N SER A 262 -16.85 22.75 6.26
CA SER A 262 -16.22 21.74 7.10
C SER A 262 -14.75 22.12 7.22
N PRO A 263 -14.19 22.31 8.42
CA PRO A 263 -12.74 22.33 8.55
C PRO A 263 -12.27 20.97 8.01
N VAL A 264 -11.38 21.00 7.02
CA VAL A 264 -10.58 19.83 6.65
C VAL A 264 -9.87 19.41 7.94
N ARG A 265 -10.39 18.38 8.62
CA ARG A 265 -9.68 17.81 9.75
C ARG A 265 -8.34 17.32 9.22
N ALA A 266 -7.26 17.78 9.85
CA ALA A 266 -5.98 17.09 9.78
C ALA A 266 -6.25 15.60 10.02
N GLN A 267 -5.52 14.71 9.35
CA GLN A 267 -5.62 13.28 9.63
C GLN A 267 -5.32 13.07 11.12
N ASP A 268 -6.36 12.87 11.93
CA ASP A 268 -6.22 12.67 13.37
C ASP A 268 -5.47 11.34 13.56
N GLN A 269 -4.29 11.41 14.19
CA GLN A 269 -3.56 10.21 14.62
C GLN A 269 -4.48 9.34 15.50
N PRO A 270 -4.43 8.00 15.38
CA PRO A 270 -5.34 7.14 16.11
C PRO A 270 -5.14 7.28 17.63
N ALA A 271 -6.21 7.09 18.38
CA ALA A 271 -6.12 7.04 19.83
C ALA A 271 -5.29 5.84 20.30
N GLU A 272 -4.70 5.93 21.50
CA GLU A 272 -3.99 4.81 22.11
C GLU A 272 -4.96 3.65 22.43
N PRO A 273 -4.71 2.43 21.92
CA PRO A 273 -5.54 1.28 22.26
C PRO A 273 -5.21 0.74 23.66
N GLU A 274 -6.20 0.15 24.32
CA GLU A 274 -6.03 -0.50 25.63
C GLU A 274 -5.08 -1.72 25.52
N GLY A 275 -5.20 -2.50 24.45
CA GLY A 275 -4.35 -3.65 24.15
C GLY A 275 -3.14 -3.33 23.26
N TYR A 276 -2.55 -4.38 22.69
CA TYR A 276 -1.57 -4.27 21.61
C TYR A 276 -2.27 -4.24 20.25
N ARG A 277 -1.71 -3.54 19.26
CA ARG A 277 -2.18 -3.63 17.87
C ARG A 277 -1.86 -5.02 17.32
N THR A 278 -2.81 -5.66 16.66
CA THR A 278 -2.69 -7.06 16.19
C THR A 278 -2.65 -7.21 14.66
N GLU A 279 -2.95 -6.15 13.93
CA GLU A 279 -3.05 -6.09 12.46
C GLU A 279 -2.60 -4.72 11.93
N ASP A 280 -2.44 -4.57 10.61
CA ASP A 280 -1.98 -3.36 9.91
C ASP A 280 -0.85 -2.62 10.63
N TYR A 281 0.27 -3.31 10.83
CA TYR A 281 1.38 -2.75 11.61
C TYR A 281 2.08 -1.55 10.93
N ARG A 282 1.82 -1.33 9.63
CA ARG A 282 2.29 -0.19 8.83
C ARG A 282 1.14 0.80 8.61
N ALA A 283 0.81 1.56 9.64
CA ALA A 283 -0.30 2.53 9.64
C ALA A 283 0.06 3.70 10.57
N PRO A 284 -0.63 4.86 10.47
CA PRO A 284 -0.45 5.95 11.42
C PRO A 284 -0.52 5.42 12.86
N VAL A 285 0.47 5.82 13.68
CA VAL A 285 0.58 5.44 15.09
C VAL A 285 0.03 6.56 15.98
N PRO A 286 -0.34 6.28 17.25
CA PRO A 286 -0.80 7.31 18.16
C PRO A 286 0.26 8.38 18.39
N ALA A 287 -0.19 9.60 18.66
CA ALA A 287 0.68 10.73 19.03
C ALA A 287 1.48 10.46 20.32
N THR A 288 0.95 9.57 21.16
CA THR A 288 1.38 9.35 22.53
C THR A 288 1.54 7.86 22.84
N LEU A 289 2.27 7.55 23.91
CA LEU A 289 2.33 6.22 24.50
C LEU A 289 2.35 6.38 26.02
N ALA A 290 1.25 6.02 26.67
CA ALA A 290 1.11 6.13 28.12
C ALA A 290 2.25 5.39 28.84
N GLY A 291 3.00 6.13 29.66
CA GLY A 291 4.13 5.60 30.44
C GLY A 291 5.50 5.65 29.75
N ALA A 292 5.57 6.03 28.46
CA ALA A 292 6.83 6.28 27.78
C ALA A 292 6.95 7.74 27.32
N ARG A 293 8.19 8.21 27.20
CA ARG A 293 8.49 9.50 26.58
C ARG A 293 8.49 9.37 25.06
N VAL A 294 7.64 10.11 24.37
CA VAL A 294 7.69 10.18 22.89
C VAL A 294 8.80 11.14 22.48
N LEU A 295 9.71 10.68 21.62
CA LEU A 295 10.86 11.45 21.16
C LEU A 295 10.61 12.06 19.78
N THR A 296 11.06 13.30 19.61
CA THR A 296 11.34 13.83 18.27
C THR A 296 12.67 13.27 17.74
N THR A 297 12.92 13.44 16.44
CA THR A 297 14.23 13.09 15.86
C THR A 297 15.39 13.83 16.54
N ASP A 298 15.21 15.09 16.93
CA ASP A 298 16.26 15.87 17.61
C ASP A 298 16.52 15.35 19.04
N ASP A 299 15.48 14.96 19.78
CA ASP A 299 15.63 14.35 21.11
C ASP A 299 16.38 13.02 21.02
N ALA A 300 16.01 12.18 20.05
CA ALA A 300 16.68 10.90 19.80
C ALA A 300 18.16 11.14 19.42
N ALA A 301 18.44 12.10 18.56
CA ALA A 301 19.81 12.45 18.15
C ALA A 301 20.66 12.94 19.33
N ALA A 302 20.09 13.73 20.24
CA ALA A 302 20.78 14.17 21.45
C ALA A 302 21.13 12.98 22.36
N ILE A 303 20.16 12.10 22.65
CA ILE A 303 20.37 10.90 23.48
C ILE A 303 21.46 10.00 22.87
N TRP A 304 21.44 9.83 21.55
CA TRP A 304 22.42 9.03 20.82
C TRP A 304 23.83 9.63 20.89
N ARG A 305 23.99 10.94 20.61
CA ARG A 305 25.29 11.63 20.67
C ARG A 305 25.90 11.58 22.07
N ASP A 306 25.06 11.76 23.08
CA ASP A 306 25.47 11.74 24.49
C ASP A 306 25.67 10.32 25.03
N LYS A 307 25.30 9.29 24.25
CA LYS A 307 25.31 7.87 24.65
C LYS A 307 24.56 7.63 25.97
N SER A 308 23.51 8.41 26.21
CA SER A 308 22.76 8.44 27.47
C SER A 308 21.59 7.45 27.53
N GLY A 309 21.34 6.71 26.44
CA GLY A 309 20.35 5.65 26.36
C GLY A 309 20.77 4.53 25.41
N ALA A 310 20.19 3.34 25.62
CA ALA A 310 20.38 2.20 24.73
C ALA A 310 19.24 2.15 23.71
N PHE A 311 19.59 2.10 22.43
CA PHE A 311 18.63 2.07 21.33
C PHE A 311 18.30 0.63 20.94
N VAL A 312 17.02 0.36 20.71
CA VAL A 312 16.48 -0.97 20.41
C VAL A 312 15.61 -0.87 19.16
N ASP A 313 16.11 -1.44 18.08
CA ASP A 313 15.37 -1.60 16.84
C ASP A 313 14.47 -2.84 16.94
N VAL A 314 13.18 -2.70 16.62
CA VAL A 314 12.22 -3.80 16.57
C VAL A 314 11.59 -4.01 15.19
N LEU A 315 12.18 -3.44 14.13
CA LEU A 315 11.74 -3.64 12.74
C LEU A 315 11.71 -5.15 12.43
N PRO A 316 10.61 -5.69 11.85
CA PRO A 316 10.51 -7.11 11.58
C PRO A 316 11.52 -7.54 10.52
N ARG A 317 12.01 -8.76 10.66
CA ARG A 317 12.90 -9.38 9.68
C ARG A 317 12.06 -10.19 8.73
N ALA A 318 12.20 -9.96 7.43
CA ALA A 318 11.50 -10.77 6.44
C ALA A 318 11.94 -12.24 6.59
N PRO A 319 11.01 -13.20 6.73
CA PRO A 319 11.39 -14.60 6.85
C PRO A 319 12.10 -15.04 5.58
N LYS A 320 13.18 -15.82 5.74
CA LYS A 320 13.84 -16.46 4.61
C LYS A 320 12.80 -17.32 3.87
N PRO A 321 12.58 -17.09 2.56
CA PRO A 321 11.64 -17.89 1.79
C PRO A 321 12.13 -19.33 1.68
N THR A 322 11.21 -20.28 1.47
CA THR A 322 11.57 -21.65 1.11
C THR A 322 12.23 -21.64 -0.27
N LEU A 323 13.52 -21.95 -0.33
CA LEU A 323 14.30 -21.92 -1.56
C LEU A 323 14.79 -23.33 -1.94
N PRO A 324 14.90 -23.65 -3.25
CA PRO A 324 15.51 -24.89 -3.72
C PRO A 324 16.93 -25.08 -3.18
N ALA A 325 17.33 -26.34 -2.96
CA ALA A 325 18.68 -26.69 -2.52
C ALA A 325 19.75 -26.04 -3.41
N GLY A 326 20.72 -25.34 -2.80
CA GLY A 326 21.79 -24.63 -3.51
C GLY A 326 21.49 -23.17 -3.87
N THR A 327 20.29 -22.65 -3.60
CA THR A 327 19.97 -21.24 -3.85
C THR A 327 20.53 -20.36 -2.74
N VAL A 328 21.43 -19.43 -3.09
CA VAL A 328 22.01 -18.47 -2.15
C VAL A 328 20.97 -17.37 -1.86
N TRP A 329 20.46 -17.35 -0.63
CA TRP A 329 19.71 -16.21 -0.11
C TRP A 329 20.67 -15.14 0.35
N ARG A 330 20.60 -13.95 -0.27
CA ARG A 330 21.30 -12.77 0.22
C ARG A 330 20.30 -11.89 0.93
N GLU A 331 20.41 -11.86 2.24
CA GLU A 331 19.62 -10.97 3.05
C GLU A 331 20.00 -9.53 2.74
N ARG A 332 19.00 -8.65 2.66
CA ARG A 332 19.28 -7.23 2.46
C ARG A 332 19.91 -6.69 3.74
N PRO A 333 20.99 -5.89 3.66
CA PRO A 333 21.54 -5.22 4.83
C PRO A 333 20.44 -4.40 5.53
N HIS A 334 20.31 -4.58 6.84
CA HIS A 334 19.40 -3.78 7.67
C HIS A 334 20.17 -2.60 8.26
N LEU A 335 19.62 -1.39 8.12
CA LEU A 335 20.29 -0.15 8.51
C LEU A 335 19.68 0.40 9.79
N ASN A 336 20.50 0.50 10.84
CA ASN A 336 20.12 0.94 12.18
C ASN A 336 20.69 2.31 12.54
N ILE A 337 20.13 2.90 13.59
CA ILE A 337 20.81 3.93 14.36
C ILE A 337 22.11 3.30 14.93
N PRO A 338 23.30 3.89 14.71
CA PRO A 338 24.56 3.27 15.09
C PRO A 338 24.64 2.97 16.59
N GLY A 339 25.01 1.74 16.95
CA GLY A 339 25.09 1.28 18.35
C GLY A 339 23.79 0.75 18.93
N SER A 340 22.70 0.70 18.14
CA SER A 340 21.48 -0.03 18.51
C SER A 340 21.69 -1.54 18.49
N ILE A 341 20.90 -2.25 19.28
CA ILE A 341 20.65 -3.68 19.05
C ILE A 341 19.41 -3.87 18.18
N TRP A 342 19.36 -4.95 17.40
CA TRP A 342 18.19 -5.30 16.58
C TRP A 342 17.50 -6.57 17.11
N LEU A 343 16.25 -6.40 17.52
CA LEU A 343 15.36 -7.44 18.03
C LEU A 343 14.15 -7.59 17.08
N PRO A 344 14.30 -8.21 15.91
CA PRO A 344 13.20 -8.32 14.95
C PRO A 344 12.03 -9.12 15.51
N ASP A 345 10.84 -8.76 15.04
CA ASP A 345 9.55 -9.42 15.28
C ASP A 345 9.02 -9.31 16.72
N THR A 346 9.72 -8.60 17.61
CA THR A 346 9.29 -8.44 19.01
C THR A 346 8.19 -7.40 19.21
N GLY A 347 7.72 -6.78 18.13
CA GLY A 347 6.63 -5.80 18.15
C GLY A 347 5.27 -6.32 17.70
N TYR A 348 5.14 -7.61 17.34
CA TYR A 348 3.81 -8.19 17.05
C TYR A 348 2.88 -8.10 18.28
N GLY A 349 1.58 -7.95 18.03
CA GLY A 349 0.59 -7.78 19.10
C GLY A 349 0.46 -8.99 20.01
N LYS A 350 0.59 -10.19 19.43
CA LYS A 350 0.71 -11.46 20.16
C LYS A 350 2.10 -12.02 19.92
N LEU A 351 2.84 -12.29 20.99
CA LEU A 351 4.16 -12.92 20.93
C LEU A 351 4.11 -14.36 21.41
N ALA A 352 4.84 -15.24 20.72
CA ALA A 352 5.16 -16.55 21.25
C ALA A 352 6.09 -16.40 22.47
N ALA A 353 6.04 -17.33 23.42
CA ALA A 353 6.86 -17.28 24.63
C ALA A 353 8.38 -17.21 24.33
N SER A 354 8.83 -17.84 23.24
CA SER A 354 10.21 -17.76 22.77
C SER A 354 10.60 -16.34 22.30
N THR A 355 9.72 -15.67 21.57
CA THR A 355 9.92 -14.29 21.11
C THR A 355 9.84 -13.29 22.26
N GLU A 356 8.96 -13.53 23.24
CA GLU A 356 8.89 -12.75 24.48
C GLU A 356 10.21 -12.84 25.26
N GLY A 357 10.72 -14.07 25.47
CA GLY A 357 12.00 -14.30 26.13
C GLY A 357 13.18 -13.69 25.36
N TYR A 358 13.16 -13.74 24.03
CA TYR A 358 14.13 -13.08 23.17
C TYR A 358 14.16 -11.56 23.39
N LEU A 359 12.98 -10.91 23.43
CA LEU A 359 12.89 -9.49 23.75
C LEU A 359 13.45 -9.19 25.15
N GLN A 360 13.02 -9.93 26.17
CA GLN A 360 13.46 -9.68 27.56
C GLN A 360 14.98 -9.77 27.73
N ARG A 361 15.61 -10.79 27.12
CA ARG A 361 17.07 -10.95 27.15
C ARG A 361 17.81 -9.85 26.37
N GLY A 362 17.29 -9.48 25.20
CA GLY A 362 17.84 -8.37 24.42
C GLY A 362 17.82 -7.06 25.21
N LEU A 363 16.69 -6.76 25.87
CA LEU A 363 16.56 -5.59 26.73
C LEU A 363 17.51 -5.64 27.94
N ALA A 364 17.65 -6.81 28.58
CA ALA A 364 18.60 -6.98 29.68
C ALA A 364 20.05 -6.74 29.21
N ARG A 365 20.44 -7.24 28.03
CA ARG A 365 21.76 -6.96 27.46
C ARG A 365 21.97 -5.48 27.15
N ALA A 366 21.01 -4.84 26.48
CA ALA A 366 21.08 -3.40 26.16
C ALA A 366 21.15 -2.53 27.42
N SER A 367 20.40 -2.91 28.46
CA SER A 367 20.35 -2.18 29.72
C SER A 367 21.46 -2.55 30.71
N GLY A 368 22.20 -3.63 30.50
CA GLY A 368 23.07 -4.20 31.55
C GLY A 368 22.27 -4.70 32.75
N ASP A 369 21.05 -5.17 32.50
CA ASP A 369 20.02 -5.59 33.47
C ASP A 369 19.51 -4.48 34.41
N ASP A 370 19.85 -3.22 34.12
CA ASP A 370 19.37 -2.05 34.86
C ASP A 370 18.01 -1.56 34.34
N LYS A 371 16.95 -1.81 35.11
CA LYS A 371 15.57 -1.36 34.79
C LYS A 371 15.38 0.16 34.81
N ALA A 372 16.33 0.92 35.34
CA ALA A 372 16.31 2.39 35.34
C ALA A 372 17.04 3.00 34.13
N LYS A 373 17.83 2.21 33.39
CA LYS A 373 18.53 2.70 32.20
C LYS A 373 17.55 3.09 31.11
N LEU A 374 17.84 4.21 30.44
CA LEU A 374 17.02 4.71 29.35
C LEU A 374 17.06 3.74 28.17
N LEU A 375 15.90 3.22 27.78
CA LEU A 375 15.71 2.42 26.58
C LEU A 375 14.95 3.25 25.55
N VAL A 376 15.53 3.40 24.36
CA VAL A 376 14.88 4.06 23.22
C VAL A 376 14.42 2.99 22.25
N ILE A 377 13.12 2.77 22.18
CA ILE A 377 12.50 1.78 21.30
C ILE A 377 12.09 2.46 19.98
N TYR A 378 12.51 1.89 18.85
CA TYR A 378 12.22 2.44 17.54
C TYR A 378 12.06 1.34 16.47
N CYS A 379 11.57 1.74 15.32
CA CYS A 379 11.40 0.92 14.12
C CYS A 379 11.61 1.85 12.91
N GLN A 380 10.64 1.91 12.02
CA GLN A 380 10.47 2.91 10.98
C GLN A 380 9.28 3.81 11.32
N GLU A 381 9.05 4.86 10.53
CA GLU A 381 7.85 5.67 10.67
C GLU A 381 6.59 4.85 10.40
N ASN A 382 5.47 5.21 11.05
CA ASN A 382 4.18 4.51 10.93
C ASN A 382 4.27 3.01 11.26
N CYS A 383 5.14 2.64 12.21
CA CYS A 383 5.37 1.25 12.63
C CYS A 383 4.78 0.96 14.01
N TRP A 384 3.60 0.34 14.06
CA TRP A 384 2.96 -0.10 15.30
C TRP A 384 3.77 -1.13 16.09
N MET A 385 4.73 -1.81 15.46
CA MET A 385 5.61 -2.74 16.17
C MET A 385 6.49 -2.04 17.21
N SER A 386 6.98 -0.83 16.92
CA SER A 386 7.71 -0.03 17.91
C SER A 386 6.83 0.44 19.06
N TRP A 387 5.58 0.85 18.77
CA TRP A 387 4.61 1.23 19.78
C TRP A 387 4.27 0.05 20.71
N ASN A 388 3.96 -1.11 20.11
CA ASN A 388 3.68 -2.34 20.86
C ASN A 388 4.88 -2.77 21.72
N ALA A 389 6.09 -2.76 21.15
CA ALA A 389 7.29 -3.13 21.88
C ALA A 389 7.57 -2.19 23.04
N ALA A 390 7.45 -0.87 22.85
CA ALA A 390 7.62 0.11 23.91
C ALA A 390 6.60 -0.07 25.05
N LYS A 391 5.32 -0.28 24.70
CA LYS A 391 4.27 -0.61 25.68
C LYS A 391 4.58 -1.89 26.46
N ARG A 392 5.13 -2.90 25.78
CA ARG A 392 5.51 -4.18 26.40
C ARG A 392 6.74 -4.05 27.30
N VAL A 393 7.71 -3.22 26.92
CA VAL A 393 8.90 -2.94 27.75
C VAL A 393 8.48 -2.34 29.09
N LEU A 394 7.46 -1.47 29.11
CA LEU A 394 6.89 -0.95 30.35
C LEU A 394 6.31 -2.06 31.24
N SER A 395 5.62 -3.04 30.67
CA SER A 395 5.05 -4.16 31.45
C SER A 395 6.12 -5.10 32.02
N TYR A 396 7.37 -5.02 31.56
CA TYR A 396 8.50 -5.75 32.15
C TYR A 396 9.19 -5.01 33.31
N GLY A 397 8.66 -3.87 33.73
CA GLY A 397 9.16 -3.10 34.88
C GLY A 397 10.31 -2.13 34.57
N TYR A 398 10.64 -1.90 33.28
CA TYR A 398 11.53 -0.80 32.90
C TYR A 398 10.84 0.54 33.13
N ARG A 399 11.53 1.45 33.83
CA ARG A 399 10.93 2.71 34.29
C ARG A 399 11.25 3.91 33.41
N ASN A 400 12.29 3.79 32.57
CA ASN A 400 12.79 4.86 31.72
C ASN A 400 12.73 4.43 30.26
N VAL A 401 11.52 4.41 29.71
CA VAL A 401 11.27 4.02 28.31
C VAL A 401 10.96 5.26 27.50
N ALA A 402 11.65 5.39 26.36
CA ALA A 402 11.35 6.36 25.34
C ALA A 402 11.00 5.65 24.04
N TRP A 403 10.01 6.17 23.33
CA TRP A 403 9.58 5.66 22.04
C TRP A 403 9.86 6.71 20.98
N TYR A 404 10.59 6.32 19.94
CA TYR A 404 10.90 7.17 18.81
C TYR A 404 10.07 6.76 17.58
N PRO A 405 8.92 7.42 17.32
CA PRO A 405 7.95 7.01 16.31
C PRO A 405 8.44 7.20 14.87
N GLU A 406 9.30 8.18 14.59
CA GLU A 406 9.81 8.41 13.23
C GLU A 406 10.89 7.38 12.84
N GLY A 407 11.52 6.73 13.82
CA GLY A 407 12.44 5.62 13.60
C GLY A 407 13.59 5.93 12.63
N THR A 408 14.04 4.92 11.90
CA THR A 408 15.10 5.07 10.89
C THR A 408 14.75 6.04 9.76
N ASP A 409 13.46 6.22 9.48
CA ASP A 409 12.99 7.11 8.41
C ASP A 409 13.20 8.58 8.81
N GLY A 410 12.78 8.96 10.01
CA GLY A 410 13.07 10.29 10.58
C GLY A 410 14.57 10.54 10.74
N TRP A 411 15.29 9.54 11.23
CA TRP A 411 16.74 9.59 11.41
C TRP A 411 17.48 9.83 10.09
N GLY A 412 17.11 9.09 9.05
CA GLY A 412 17.64 9.23 7.70
C GLY A 412 17.27 10.58 7.07
N ARG A 413 16.02 11.05 7.24
CA ARG A 413 15.59 12.39 6.79
C ARG A 413 16.41 13.51 7.45
N ALA A 414 16.79 13.35 8.71
CA ALA A 414 17.67 14.28 9.43
C ALA A 414 19.15 14.15 9.02
N LYS A 415 19.48 13.31 8.03
CA LYS A 415 20.84 13.05 7.53
C LYS A 415 21.80 12.58 8.64
N LEU A 416 21.27 11.89 9.65
CA LEU A 416 22.07 11.27 10.70
C LEU A 416 22.63 9.92 10.20
N PRO A 417 23.79 9.48 10.72
CA PRO A 417 24.45 8.29 10.20
C PRO A 417 23.61 7.03 10.47
N LEU A 418 23.53 6.14 9.49
CA LEU A 418 23.00 4.78 9.65
C LEU A 418 24.14 3.77 9.56
N ALA A 419 24.01 2.64 10.23
CA ALA A 419 24.98 1.55 10.21
C ALA A 419 24.30 0.21 9.91
N GLU A 420 24.95 -0.64 9.12
CA GLU A 420 24.50 -2.02 8.93
C GLU A 420 24.48 -2.76 10.28
N SER A 421 23.43 -3.54 10.50
CA SER A 421 23.26 -4.33 11.71
C SER A 421 22.76 -5.72 11.38
N GLU A 422 23.28 -6.69 12.11
CA GLU A 422 22.76 -8.05 12.17
C GLU A 422 21.75 -8.18 13.32
N PRO A 423 20.78 -9.10 13.24
CA PRO A 423 19.84 -9.33 14.32
C PRO A 423 20.56 -9.98 15.51
N GLU A 424 20.12 -9.66 16.72
CA GLU A 424 20.61 -10.35 17.91
C GLU A 424 20.28 -11.85 17.79
N PRO A 425 21.18 -12.75 18.22
CA PRO A 425 20.99 -14.18 18.04
C PRO A 425 19.78 -14.69 18.82
N ARG A 426 18.97 -15.54 18.16
CA ARG A 426 17.87 -16.30 18.78
C ARG A 426 18.40 -17.63 19.33
N GLU A 427 17.75 -18.16 20.36
CA GLU A 427 18.10 -19.49 20.88
C GLU A 427 17.89 -20.55 19.78
N GLY A 428 18.95 -21.28 19.43
CA GLY A 428 18.94 -22.34 18.42
C GLY A 428 19.36 -21.90 17.01
N GLU A 429 19.66 -20.63 16.78
CA GLU A 429 20.29 -20.14 15.54
C GLU A 429 21.80 -19.97 15.78
N HIS A 430 22.62 -20.82 15.16
CA HIS A 430 24.09 -20.74 15.14
C HIS A 430 24.60 -20.38 13.74
#